data_AF-A0A150QQV9-F1
#
_entry.id   AF-A0A150QQV9-F1
#
_cell.length_a   1.000
_cell.length_b   1.000
_cell.length_c   1.000
_cell.angle_alpha   90.00
_cell.angle_beta   90.00
_cell.angle_gamma   90.00
#
_symmetry.space_group_name_H-M   'P 1'
#
loop_
_entity.id
_entity.type
_entity.pdbx_description
1 polymer ?
#
loop_
_entity_poly.entity_id
_entity_poly.type
_entity_poly.pdbx_seq_one_letter_code
_entity_poly.pdbx_strand_id
1 'polypeptide(L)'
;MHTEQHEIGIVCGQCDLWSPMGTARCPECANDLALFTPRRASSPATSARRSPTPAAGSIAGTRAEARLDPTSARGPARSPKTTSSKSEFAELSQEELMEQARNYVCRSCSSGVPSGHKFCGRCGTAVPPEILSAQTLFFGDMQNPAKAKLILIRGEGMDGLSFHLKAEQHIVGRNGQLVFPDDPFVSPKHANFFYRDGKLVVRDEGSLNGVYIRVRGTIDITPGDTFLAGEQLFRLDPTPRASDGQDPDGTFFYSSPKHPSPFRLTQVLQGGAVGMTVCARGSSLQIGREGGDLNFPVDLYMSGSHCRLEEHNGKFTLTDLNSRNGTYVRIKSERELAHGDYLFIGRKLLRVELNTN
;
A
#
# COMPACT_ATOMS: atom_id res chain seq x y z
N MET A 1 -3.27 -54.30 -6.08
CA MET A 1 -2.77 -54.34 -4.69
C MET A 1 -1.32 -53.88 -4.77
N HIS A 2 -0.90 -52.68 -4.39
CA HIS A 2 -1.27 -51.82 -3.27
C HIS A 2 -1.40 -50.36 -3.73
N THR A 3 -2.41 -49.66 -3.20
CA THR A 3 -2.55 -48.20 -3.29
C THR A 3 -1.57 -47.59 -2.29
N GLU A 4 -0.53 -46.90 -2.77
CA GLU A 4 0.35 -46.10 -1.90
C GLU A 4 -0.43 -44.88 -1.39
N GLN A 5 -0.98 -44.99 -0.18
CA GLN A 5 -1.53 -43.85 0.54
C GLN A 5 -0.37 -42.98 1.01
N HIS A 6 -0.25 -41.78 0.44
CA HIS A 6 0.68 -40.76 0.94
C HIS A 6 0.16 -40.24 2.29
N GLU A 7 0.68 -40.79 3.39
CA GLU A 7 0.35 -40.33 4.73
C GLU A 7 0.99 -38.95 4.99
N ILE A 8 0.15 -37.94 5.20
CA ILE A 8 0.58 -36.60 5.61
C ILE A 8 1.10 -36.69 7.05
N GLY A 9 2.27 -36.11 7.32
CA GLY A 9 2.92 -36.09 8.64
C GLY A 9 3.72 -34.81 8.88
N ILE A 10 4.29 -34.68 10.07
CA ILE A 10 5.13 -33.57 10.50
C ILE A 10 6.57 -34.04 10.68
N VAL A 11 7.54 -33.25 10.21
CA VAL A 11 8.97 -33.53 10.39
C VAL A 11 9.49 -32.73 11.58
N CYS A 12 10.23 -33.39 12.47
CA CYS A 12 10.80 -32.73 13.64
C CYS A 12 11.95 -31.78 13.25
N GLY A 13 11.82 -30.48 13.52
CA GLY A 13 12.88 -29.50 13.23
C GLY A 13 14.15 -29.59 14.09
N GLN A 14 14.32 -30.64 14.90
CA GLN A 14 15.51 -30.87 15.74
C GLN A 14 16.30 -32.11 15.33
N CYS A 15 15.62 -33.18 14.89
CA CYS A 15 16.25 -34.45 14.54
C CYS A 15 15.81 -35.00 13.17
N ASP A 16 15.01 -34.23 12.43
CA ASP A 16 14.48 -34.56 11.11
C ASP A 16 13.66 -35.87 11.01
N LEU A 17 13.27 -36.44 12.16
CA LEU A 17 12.41 -37.61 12.20
C LEU A 17 10.98 -37.23 11.74
N TRP A 18 10.45 -37.99 10.77
CA TRP A 18 9.04 -37.91 10.37
C TRP A 18 8.14 -38.51 11.44
N SER A 19 7.03 -37.84 11.73
CA SER A 19 6.00 -38.29 12.68
C SER A 19 4.61 -38.12 12.05
N PRO A 20 3.66 -39.04 12.32
CA PRO A 20 2.30 -38.92 11.80
C PRO A 20 1.58 -37.67 12.35
N MET A 21 0.62 -37.14 11.60
CA MET A 21 -0.17 -35.97 12.03
C MET A 21 -0.87 -36.22 13.38
N GLY A 22 -0.82 -35.22 14.26
CA GLY A 22 -1.37 -35.31 15.63
C GLY A 22 -0.35 -35.71 16.71
N THR A 23 0.88 -36.03 16.32
CA THR A 23 1.98 -36.27 17.27
C THR A 23 2.34 -34.97 17.99
N ALA A 24 2.14 -34.90 19.32
CA ALA A 24 2.41 -33.69 20.11
C ALA A 24 3.92 -33.50 20.40
N ARG A 25 4.69 -34.58 20.49
CA ARG A 25 6.14 -34.53 20.74
C ARG A 25 6.87 -35.56 19.91
N CYS A 26 8.05 -35.20 19.41
CA CYS A 26 8.91 -36.10 18.66
C CYS A 26 9.28 -37.32 19.53
N PRO A 27 9.11 -38.55 19.03
CA PRO A 27 9.42 -39.75 19.82
C PRO A 27 10.92 -39.94 20.04
N GLU A 28 11.78 -39.33 19.22
CA GLU A 28 13.24 -39.44 19.34
C GLU A 28 13.84 -38.41 20.30
N CYS A 29 13.54 -37.12 20.09
CA CYS A 29 14.17 -36.04 20.85
C CYS A 29 13.23 -35.31 21.83
N ALA A 30 11.98 -35.76 21.97
CA ALA A 30 10.94 -35.14 22.79
C ALA A 30 10.60 -33.68 22.44
N ASN A 31 11.11 -33.15 21.32
CA ASN A 31 10.80 -31.79 20.86
C ASN A 31 9.30 -31.62 20.61
N ASP A 32 8.76 -30.46 20.94
CA ASP A 32 7.33 -30.15 20.76
C ASP A 32 7.00 -29.98 19.27
N LEU A 33 6.01 -30.74 18.80
CA LEU A 33 5.53 -30.75 17.42
C LEU A 33 4.10 -30.20 17.32
N ALA A 34 3.51 -29.74 18.43
CA ALA A 34 2.18 -29.14 18.42
C ALA A 34 2.19 -27.80 17.66
N LEU A 35 1.57 -27.77 16.47
CA LEU A 35 1.50 -26.58 15.61
C LEU A 35 0.69 -25.40 16.21
N PHE A 36 0.05 -25.57 17.37
CA PHE A 36 -0.65 -24.49 18.07
C PHE A 36 -0.62 -24.66 19.59
N THR A 37 0.20 -23.84 20.26
CA THR A 37 -0.02 -23.52 21.68
C THR A 37 0.18 -22.00 21.88
N PRO A 38 -0.76 -21.28 22.51
CA PRO A 38 -0.59 -19.86 22.78
C PRO A 38 0.60 -19.65 23.72
N ARG A 39 1.51 -18.76 23.33
CA ARG A 39 2.71 -18.39 24.09
C ARG A 39 2.31 -17.94 25.50
N ARG A 40 2.63 -18.75 26.51
CA ARG A 40 2.48 -18.37 27.92
C ARG A 40 3.54 -17.31 28.22
N ALA A 41 3.09 -16.11 28.61
CA ALA A 41 3.97 -15.03 29.03
C ALA A 41 4.78 -15.44 30.27
N SER A 42 6.10 -15.33 30.19
CA SER A 42 7.01 -15.52 31.32
C SER A 42 6.91 -14.34 32.28
N SER A 43 6.46 -14.57 33.52
CA SER A 43 6.60 -13.62 34.62
C SER A 43 8.00 -13.72 35.24
N PRO A 44 8.68 -12.59 35.57
CA PRO A 44 9.82 -12.62 36.47
C PRO A 44 9.36 -12.66 37.93
N ALA A 45 10.21 -13.26 38.76
CA ALA A 45 9.96 -13.61 40.14
C ALA A 45 9.80 -12.42 41.12
N THR A 46 9.05 -12.73 42.17
CA THR A 46 8.72 -12.01 43.40
C THR A 46 9.89 -11.38 44.16
N SER A 47 9.67 -10.17 44.71
CA SER A 47 10.16 -9.80 46.04
C SER A 47 9.00 -9.25 46.88
N ALA A 48 8.89 -9.75 48.10
CA ALA A 48 7.76 -9.56 49.01
C ALA A 48 7.83 -8.24 49.77
N ARG A 49 6.67 -7.59 50.00
CA ARG A 49 6.42 -6.90 51.28
C ARG A 49 4.93 -6.74 51.57
N ARG A 50 4.60 -6.97 52.84
CA ARG A 50 3.29 -7.14 53.47
C ARG A 50 2.42 -5.87 53.46
N SER A 51 1.11 -6.09 53.36
CA SER A 51 0.01 -5.19 53.73
C SER A 51 -0.13 -5.01 55.25
N PRO A 52 -0.89 -3.99 55.72
CA PRO A 52 -2.24 -4.31 56.22
C PRO A 52 -3.36 -3.26 55.91
N THR A 53 -4.56 -3.80 55.59
CA THR A 53 -5.97 -3.39 55.86
C THR A 53 -6.41 -1.91 56.00
N PRO A 54 -7.66 -1.61 55.59
CA PRO A 54 -8.53 -0.71 56.34
C PRO A 54 -9.77 -1.43 56.93
N ALA A 55 -10.13 -1.03 58.14
CA ALA A 55 -11.33 -1.42 58.87
C ALA A 55 -12.42 -0.34 58.80
N ALA A 56 -13.64 -0.77 59.11
CA ALA A 56 -14.93 -0.12 58.96
C ALA A 56 -15.17 1.17 59.78
N GLY A 57 -16.21 1.90 59.38
CA GLY A 57 -16.90 2.90 60.20
C GLY A 57 -18.25 3.30 59.61
N SER A 58 -19.35 2.80 60.19
CA SER A 58 -20.73 3.25 59.93
C SER A 58 -21.07 4.49 60.76
N ILE A 59 -22.05 5.30 60.34
CA ILE A 59 -23.25 5.67 61.16
C ILE A 59 -24.27 6.52 60.39
N ALA A 60 -25.54 6.12 60.56
CA ALA A 60 -26.81 6.88 60.71
C ALA A 60 -27.05 8.16 59.89
N GLY A 61 -28.19 8.41 59.24
CA GLY A 61 -29.56 7.91 59.44
C GLY A 61 -30.49 9.10 59.71
N THR A 62 -31.48 9.35 58.85
CA THR A 62 -32.81 9.87 59.27
C THR A 62 -33.81 9.83 58.12
N ARG A 63 -34.96 9.21 58.40
CA ARG A 63 -36.22 9.23 57.64
C ARG A 63 -36.94 10.55 57.90
N ALA A 64 -37.73 11.05 56.93
CA ALA A 64 -39.11 11.48 57.18
C ALA A 64 -39.85 11.70 55.84
N GLU A 65 -41.08 11.17 55.79
CA GLU A 65 -42.00 11.13 54.66
C GLU A 65 -42.91 12.37 54.59
N ALA A 66 -43.44 12.59 53.37
CA ALA A 66 -44.79 13.01 53.00
C ALA A 66 -45.36 14.38 53.42
N ARG A 67 -45.91 15.11 52.43
CA ARG A 67 -47.36 15.40 52.32
C ARG A 67 -47.72 16.13 51.02
N LEU A 68 -48.93 15.84 50.54
CA LEU A 68 -49.58 16.34 49.32
C LEU A 68 -50.44 17.60 49.58
N ASP A 69 -50.46 18.49 48.56
CA ASP A 69 -51.56 19.32 48.01
C ASP A 69 -52.23 20.45 48.85
N PRO A 70 -52.99 21.43 48.25
CA PRO A 70 -53.15 21.86 46.84
C PRO A 70 -53.27 23.41 46.61
N THR A 71 -53.49 23.79 45.33
CA THR A 71 -54.25 24.96 44.78
C THR A 71 -53.57 26.22 44.21
N SER A 72 -54.02 26.52 42.97
CA SER A 72 -54.28 27.84 42.34
C SER A 72 -53.13 28.70 41.79
N ALA A 73 -53.05 28.82 40.46
CA ALA A 73 -53.51 30.00 39.71
C ALA A 73 -52.93 30.05 38.27
N ARG A 74 -53.76 30.51 37.34
CA ARG A 74 -53.50 30.62 35.89
C ARG A 74 -52.74 31.91 35.52
N GLY A 75 -51.74 31.77 34.64
CA GLY A 75 -51.35 32.72 33.58
C GLY A 75 -50.07 33.57 33.81
N PRO A 76 -49.45 34.16 32.76
CA PRO A 76 -49.51 33.88 31.32
C PRO A 76 -48.14 33.46 30.73
N ALA A 77 -48.15 33.12 29.44
CA ALA A 77 -47.03 32.63 28.64
C ALA A 77 -45.77 33.51 28.72
N ARG A 78 -44.65 32.90 29.13
CA ARG A 78 -43.30 33.46 28.99
C ARG A 78 -42.66 32.90 27.73
N SER A 79 -42.36 33.79 26.79
CA SER A 79 -41.49 33.55 25.65
C SER A 79 -40.15 32.96 26.12
N PRO A 80 -39.59 31.93 25.45
CA PRO A 80 -38.30 31.40 25.85
C PRO A 80 -37.22 32.46 25.58
N LYS A 81 -36.54 32.88 26.65
CA LYS A 81 -35.34 33.71 26.58
C LYS A 81 -34.27 32.90 25.85
N THR A 82 -33.85 33.38 24.68
CA THR A 82 -32.66 32.91 23.96
C THR A 82 -31.43 33.26 24.77
N THR A 83 -31.01 32.34 25.63
CA THR A 83 -29.63 32.32 26.14
C THR A 83 -28.74 31.91 24.97
N SER A 84 -27.99 32.88 24.43
CA SER A 84 -26.81 32.64 23.60
C SER A 84 -25.80 31.85 24.44
N SER A 85 -25.98 30.53 24.45
CA SER A 85 -24.98 29.60 24.94
C SER A 85 -23.95 29.47 23.83
N LYS A 86 -22.68 29.73 24.15
CA LYS A 86 -21.57 29.38 23.27
C LYS A 86 -21.75 27.91 22.86
N SER A 87 -21.76 27.62 21.56
CA SER A 87 -21.92 26.24 21.11
C SER A 87 -20.68 25.45 21.55
N GLU A 88 -20.88 24.33 22.23
CA GLU A 88 -19.79 23.43 22.68
C GLU A 88 -18.93 22.90 21.51
N PHE A 89 -19.44 23.04 20.28
CA PHE A 89 -18.75 22.70 19.04
C PHE A 89 -17.75 23.76 18.57
N ALA A 90 -17.76 24.96 19.16
CA ALA A 90 -16.85 26.04 18.78
C ALA A 90 -15.41 25.81 19.26
N GLU A 91 -15.20 24.93 20.25
CA GLU A 91 -13.89 24.64 20.83
C GLU A 91 -13.26 23.33 20.30
N LEU A 92 -13.96 22.60 19.44
CA LEU A 92 -13.47 21.34 18.85
C LEU A 92 -12.46 21.60 17.72
N SER A 93 -11.50 20.69 17.58
CA SER A 93 -10.59 20.69 16.44
C SER A 93 -11.36 20.37 15.14
N GLN A 94 -10.80 20.79 14.00
CA GLN A 94 -11.42 20.58 12.70
C GLN A 94 -11.65 19.09 12.38
N GLU A 95 -10.77 18.21 12.85
CA GLU A 95 -10.87 16.76 12.66
C GLU A 95 -12.03 16.16 13.48
N GLU A 96 -12.22 16.60 14.72
CA GLU A 96 -13.31 16.15 15.59
C GLU A 96 -14.68 16.65 15.10
N LEU A 97 -14.73 17.89 14.58
CA LEU A 97 -15.91 18.45 13.93
C LEU A 97 -16.31 17.64 12.69
N MET A 98 -15.33 17.19 11.90
CA MET A 98 -15.56 16.34 10.73
C MET A 98 -16.08 14.95 11.11
N GLU A 99 -15.61 14.36 12.21
CA GLU A 99 -16.09 13.06 12.69
C GLU A 99 -17.52 13.15 13.25
N GLN A 100 -17.82 14.21 14.00
CA GLN A 100 -19.17 14.48 14.48
C GLN A 100 -20.16 14.82 13.36
N ALA A 101 -19.69 15.48 12.29
CA ALA A 101 -20.48 15.72 11.09
C ALA A 101 -20.85 14.43 10.35
N ARG A 102 -20.01 13.40 10.42
CA ARG A 102 -20.26 12.08 9.80
C ARG A 102 -21.37 11.31 10.52
N ASN A 103 -21.39 11.35 11.85
CA ASN A 103 -22.26 10.55 12.70
C ASN A 103 -23.11 11.42 13.65
N TYR A 104 -23.67 12.54 13.16
CA TYR A 104 -24.41 13.43 14.03
C TYR A 104 -25.67 12.76 14.61
N VAL A 105 -25.75 12.72 15.94
CA VAL A 105 -26.90 12.23 16.68
C VAL A 105 -27.72 13.43 17.16
N CYS A 106 -29.02 13.42 16.88
CA CYS A 106 -29.92 14.50 17.29
C CYS A 106 -29.95 14.64 18.82
N ARG A 107 -29.62 15.83 19.32
CA ARG A 107 -29.63 16.14 20.77
C ARG A 107 -31.01 16.04 21.44
N SER A 108 -32.10 16.09 20.66
CA SER A 108 -33.47 16.07 21.20
C SER A 108 -34.07 14.67 21.28
N CYS A 109 -33.88 13.84 20.25
CA CYS A 109 -34.48 12.51 20.17
C CYS A 109 -33.49 11.35 20.07
N SER A 110 -32.19 11.64 20.14
CA SER A 110 -31.09 10.68 20.01
C SER A 110 -31.12 9.82 18.74
N SER A 111 -31.85 10.24 17.71
CA SER A 111 -31.84 9.59 16.41
C SER A 111 -30.64 10.07 15.60
N GLY A 112 -29.96 9.14 14.92
CA GLY A 112 -28.96 9.49 13.91
C GLY A 112 -29.59 10.36 12.83
N VAL A 113 -28.96 11.48 12.51
CA VAL A 113 -29.38 12.38 11.43
C VAL A 113 -28.48 12.10 10.23
N PRO A 114 -29.03 11.62 9.10
CA PRO A 114 -28.24 11.43 7.89
C PRO A 114 -27.55 12.73 7.44
N SER A 115 -26.36 12.60 6.86
CA SER A 115 -25.56 13.75 6.42
C SER A 115 -26.31 14.61 5.39
N GLY A 116 -26.25 15.94 5.53
CA GLY A 116 -26.88 16.90 4.61
C GLY A 116 -28.29 17.39 5.03
N HIS A 117 -28.90 16.81 6.06
CA HIS A 117 -30.22 17.24 6.55
C HIS A 117 -30.13 18.44 7.49
N LYS A 118 -30.90 19.51 7.19
CA LYS A 118 -30.98 20.72 8.04
C LYS A 118 -31.75 20.50 9.35
N PHE A 119 -32.56 19.44 9.42
CA PHE A 119 -33.42 19.08 10.54
C PHE A 119 -33.40 17.57 10.76
N CYS A 120 -33.55 17.13 12.00
CA CYS A 120 -33.73 15.72 12.32
C CYS A 120 -35.04 15.19 11.72
N GLY A 121 -34.98 14.14 10.90
CA GLY A 121 -36.15 13.55 10.26
C GLY A 121 -37.18 12.93 11.22
N ARG A 122 -36.82 12.67 12.48
CA ARG A 122 -37.72 12.07 13.47
C ARG A 122 -38.43 13.10 14.35
N CYS A 123 -37.74 14.12 14.85
CA CYS A 123 -38.29 15.08 15.82
C CYS A 123 -38.32 16.52 15.31
N GLY A 124 -37.85 16.80 14.09
CA GLY A 124 -37.86 18.12 13.48
C GLY A 124 -36.87 19.13 14.10
N THR A 125 -36.08 18.72 15.10
CA THR A 125 -35.10 19.61 15.73
C THR A 125 -34.02 20.01 14.73
N ALA A 126 -33.71 21.30 14.66
CA ALA A 126 -32.68 21.84 13.79
C ALA A 126 -31.30 21.28 14.14
N VAL A 127 -30.52 20.96 13.11
CA VAL A 127 -29.11 20.61 13.27
C VAL A 127 -28.33 21.90 13.54
N PRO A 128 -27.37 21.91 14.50
CA PRO A 128 -26.53 23.06 14.77
C PRO A 128 -25.81 23.55 13.50
N PRO A 129 -25.70 24.88 13.30
CA PRO A 129 -25.10 25.46 12.11
C PRO A 129 -23.62 25.09 11.94
N GLU A 130 -22.90 24.79 13.01
CA GLU A 130 -21.49 24.35 12.99
C GLU A 130 -21.33 22.96 12.36
N ILE A 131 -22.29 22.06 12.58
CA ILE A 131 -22.30 20.71 12.03
C ILE A 131 -22.73 20.76 10.56
N LEU A 132 -23.70 21.62 10.25
CA LEU A 132 -24.11 21.92 8.88
C LEU A 132 -22.98 22.54 8.05
N SER A 133 -22.25 23.50 8.61
CA SER A 133 -21.10 24.12 7.94
C SER A 133 -19.95 23.14 7.78
N ALA A 134 -19.66 22.30 8.80
CA ALA A 134 -18.68 21.22 8.69
C ALA A 134 -19.06 20.18 7.62
N GLN A 135 -20.34 19.81 7.51
CA GLN A 135 -20.84 18.97 6.41
C GLN A 135 -20.67 19.66 5.05
N THR A 136 -20.97 20.95 4.95
CA THR A 136 -20.85 21.71 3.70
C THR A 136 -19.37 21.89 3.27
N LEU A 137 -18.46 22.11 4.22
CA LEU A 137 -17.01 22.13 3.99
C LEU A 137 -16.48 20.77 3.53
N PHE A 138 -17.03 19.67 4.06
CA PHE A 138 -16.70 18.31 3.61
C PHE A 138 -17.09 18.05 2.15
N PHE A 139 -18.24 18.56 1.69
CA PHE A 139 -18.63 18.51 0.29
C PHE A 139 -17.76 19.41 -0.61
N GLY A 140 -17.32 20.58 -0.11
CA GLY A 140 -16.38 21.45 -0.83
C GLY A 140 -14.97 20.88 -0.98
N ASP A 141 -14.46 20.18 0.05
CA ASP A 141 -13.14 19.53 0.00
C ASP A 141 -13.12 18.27 -0.89
N MET A 142 -14.26 17.59 -1.02
CA MET A 142 -14.43 16.47 -1.96
C MET A 142 -14.53 16.96 -3.42
N GLN A 143 -14.91 18.22 -3.61
CA GLN A 143 -14.97 18.91 -4.91
C GLN A 143 -13.74 19.78 -5.19
N ASN A 144 -12.67 19.74 -4.40
CA ASN A 144 -11.47 20.50 -4.72
C ASN A 144 -10.79 19.88 -5.96
N PRO A 145 -10.86 20.53 -7.14
CA PRO A 145 -10.43 19.92 -8.41
C PRO A 145 -8.91 19.72 -8.50
N ALA A 146 -8.16 20.23 -7.52
CA ALA A 146 -6.71 20.06 -7.46
C ALA A 146 -6.26 18.75 -6.78
N LYS A 147 -7.15 18.06 -6.06
CA LYS A 147 -6.76 16.91 -5.23
C LYS A 147 -6.91 15.59 -6.01
N ALA A 148 -5.84 14.80 -6.05
CA ALA A 148 -5.72 13.55 -6.78
C ALA A 148 -6.04 12.37 -5.85
N LYS A 149 -6.34 11.22 -6.44
CA LYS A 149 -6.43 9.94 -5.71
C LYS A 149 -5.56 8.88 -6.37
N LEU A 150 -4.98 8.02 -5.55
CA LEU A 150 -4.26 6.83 -5.98
C LEU A 150 -5.15 5.61 -5.73
N ILE A 151 -5.44 4.85 -6.77
CA ILE A 151 -6.27 3.66 -6.71
C ILE A 151 -5.37 2.44 -6.79
N LEU A 152 -5.41 1.57 -5.78
CA LEU A 152 -4.70 0.31 -5.79
C LEU A 152 -5.42 -0.68 -6.71
N ILE A 153 -4.78 -1.11 -7.79
CA ILE A 153 -5.34 -2.09 -8.72
C ILE A 153 -5.06 -3.50 -8.19
N ARG A 154 -6.10 -4.32 -8.02
CA ARG A 154 -6.00 -5.75 -7.71
C ARG A 154 -6.31 -6.57 -8.96
N GLY A 155 -5.62 -7.69 -9.14
CA GLY A 155 -5.63 -8.50 -10.37
C GLY A 155 -6.98 -9.12 -10.79
N GLU A 156 -8.04 -8.94 -10.02
CA GLU A 156 -9.36 -9.56 -10.23
C GLU A 156 -10.42 -8.57 -10.79
N GLY A 157 -10.01 -7.42 -11.33
CA GLY A 157 -10.93 -6.46 -11.93
C GLY A 157 -11.75 -5.62 -10.93
N MET A 158 -11.49 -5.78 -9.64
CA MET A 158 -11.96 -4.86 -8.60
C MET A 158 -10.88 -3.81 -8.32
N ASP A 159 -11.25 -2.54 -8.47
CA ASP A 159 -10.47 -1.43 -7.93
C ASP A 159 -10.38 -1.60 -6.40
N GLY A 160 -9.16 -1.61 -5.89
CA GLY A 160 -8.86 -1.79 -4.47
C GLY A 160 -8.97 -0.47 -3.68
N LEU A 161 -8.24 -0.41 -2.57
CA LEU A 161 -8.20 0.78 -1.70
C LEU A 161 -7.84 2.04 -2.50
N SER A 162 -8.60 3.11 -2.27
CA SER A 162 -8.40 4.43 -2.87
C SER A 162 -7.84 5.40 -1.83
N PHE A 163 -6.64 5.93 -2.08
CA PHE A 163 -5.97 6.89 -1.22
C PHE A 163 -6.16 8.30 -1.77
N HIS A 164 -6.76 9.19 -0.98
CA HIS A 164 -6.95 10.58 -1.37
C HIS A 164 -5.72 11.40 -0.98
N LEU A 165 -5.13 12.10 -1.96
CA LEU A 165 -3.96 12.95 -1.75
C LEU A 165 -4.42 14.37 -1.36
N LYS A 166 -4.67 14.58 -0.07
CA LYS A 166 -5.24 15.83 0.47
C LYS A 166 -4.23 16.83 1.03
N ALA A 167 -3.01 16.38 1.34
CA ALA A 167 -1.93 17.18 1.90
C ALA A 167 -0.95 17.66 0.81
N GLU A 168 0.07 18.45 1.19
CA GLU A 168 1.12 18.86 0.24
C GLU A 168 2.07 17.73 -0.13
N GLN A 169 2.32 16.81 0.81
CA GLN A 169 3.22 15.66 0.65
C GLN A 169 2.61 14.39 1.23
N HIS A 170 2.85 13.27 0.55
CA HIS A 170 2.33 11.96 0.91
C HIS A 170 3.40 10.90 0.71
N ILE A 171 3.98 10.48 1.84
CA ILE A 171 5.01 9.45 1.85
C ILE A 171 4.34 8.08 1.80
N VAL A 172 4.70 7.30 0.78
CA VAL A 172 4.35 5.90 0.62
C VAL A 172 5.49 5.04 1.14
N GLY A 173 5.17 4.02 1.94
CA GLY A 173 6.15 3.06 2.43
C GLY A 173 5.60 2.16 3.52
N ARG A 174 6.42 1.25 4.06
CA ARG A 174 6.01 0.43 5.21
C ARG A 174 5.73 1.25 6.47
N ASN A 175 6.35 2.42 6.61
CA ASN A 175 6.16 3.36 7.73
C ASN A 175 5.69 4.74 7.22
N GLY A 176 5.09 4.80 6.03
CA GLY A 176 4.61 6.05 5.42
C GLY A 176 3.25 6.49 5.95
N GLN A 177 2.70 7.55 5.36
CA GLN A 177 1.29 7.90 5.51
C GLN A 177 0.39 6.90 4.75
N LEU A 178 0.83 6.50 3.55
CA LEU A 178 0.21 5.44 2.76
C LEU A 178 0.99 4.15 3.01
N VAL A 179 0.39 3.29 3.83
CA VAL A 179 1.07 2.11 4.38
C VAL A 179 0.75 0.86 3.58
N PHE A 180 1.79 0.14 3.17
CA PHE A 180 1.71 -1.19 2.56
C PHE A 180 2.52 -2.18 3.41
N PRO A 181 1.98 -2.70 4.52
CA PRO A 181 2.76 -3.46 5.49
C PRO A 181 3.08 -4.88 5.00
N ASP A 182 2.18 -5.46 4.20
CA ASP A 182 2.28 -6.85 3.74
C ASP A 182 3.24 -7.04 2.56
N ASP A 183 3.84 -5.96 2.06
CA ASP A 183 4.73 -6.04 0.90
C ASP A 183 6.21 -5.88 1.30
N PRO A 184 6.99 -6.97 1.31
CA PRO A 184 8.40 -6.92 1.67
C PRO A 184 9.24 -6.12 0.65
N PHE A 185 8.72 -5.90 -0.55
CA PHE A 185 9.40 -5.12 -1.59
C PHE A 185 9.20 -3.61 -1.42
N VAL A 186 8.43 -3.17 -0.43
CA VAL A 186 8.22 -1.76 -0.12
C VAL A 186 9.19 -1.30 0.97
N SER A 187 10.00 -0.28 0.68
CA SER A 187 10.90 0.34 1.67
C SER A 187 10.11 1.09 2.77
N PRO A 188 10.66 1.31 3.98
CA PRO A 188 9.99 2.06 5.05
C PRO A 188 9.50 3.44 4.61
N LYS A 189 10.36 4.17 3.89
CA LYS A 189 10.02 5.34 3.07
C LYS A 189 10.40 4.98 1.64
N HIS A 190 9.43 4.84 0.76
CA HIS A 190 9.64 4.33 -0.60
C HIS A 190 9.53 5.46 -1.62
N ALA A 191 8.40 6.16 -1.62
CA ALA A 191 8.14 7.23 -2.57
C ALA A 191 7.43 8.38 -1.87
N ASN A 192 7.57 9.59 -2.41
CA ASN A 192 6.84 10.76 -1.97
C ASN A 192 6.02 11.32 -3.13
N PHE A 193 4.72 11.52 -2.89
CA PHE A 193 3.81 12.20 -3.81
C PHE A 193 3.52 13.58 -3.29
N PHE A 194 3.83 14.60 -4.06
CA PHE A 194 3.65 15.98 -3.66
C PHE A 194 3.20 16.84 -4.83
N TYR A 195 2.63 17.99 -4.50
CA TYR A 195 2.20 18.96 -5.50
C TYR A 195 3.29 20.00 -5.75
N ARG A 196 3.60 20.22 -7.03
CA ARG A 196 4.45 21.34 -7.47
C ARG A 196 3.76 22.03 -8.62
N ASP A 197 3.58 23.35 -8.52
CA ASP A 197 2.89 24.16 -9.52
C ASP A 197 1.50 23.62 -9.91
N GLY A 198 0.77 23.08 -8.92
CA GLY A 198 -0.56 22.47 -9.11
C GLY A 198 -0.55 21.09 -9.78
N LYS A 199 0.61 20.54 -10.12
CA LYS A 199 0.78 19.22 -10.73
C LYS A 199 1.21 18.19 -9.70
N LEU A 200 0.70 16.97 -9.81
CA LEU A 200 1.12 15.86 -8.97
C LEU A 200 2.48 15.34 -9.45
N VAL A 201 3.43 15.25 -8.54
CA VAL A 201 4.78 14.76 -8.81
C VAL A 201 5.08 13.59 -7.88
N VAL A 202 5.75 12.57 -8.41
CA VAL A 202 6.30 11.46 -7.62
C VAL A 202 7.82 11.53 -7.59
N ARG A 203 8.39 11.22 -6.43
CA ARG A 203 9.83 11.06 -6.21
C ARG A 203 10.11 9.75 -5.49
N ASP A 204 11.14 9.04 -5.93
CA ASP A 204 11.71 7.91 -5.19
C ASP A 204 12.55 8.43 -4.02
N GLU A 205 12.28 7.98 -2.80
CA GLU A 205 12.97 8.41 -1.56
C GLU A 205 14.19 7.53 -1.25
N GLY A 206 14.90 7.08 -2.30
CA GLY A 206 16.03 6.17 -2.18
C GLY A 206 15.62 4.73 -1.86
N SER A 207 14.49 4.28 -2.40
CA SER A 207 14.01 2.92 -2.17
C SER A 207 14.93 1.86 -2.79
N LEU A 208 14.98 0.69 -2.15
CA LEU A 208 15.78 -0.44 -2.64
C LEU A 208 15.32 -0.90 -4.02
N ASN A 209 14.01 -1.09 -4.19
CA ASN A 209 13.44 -1.67 -5.41
C ASN A 209 13.07 -0.64 -6.48
N GLY A 210 12.91 0.64 -6.10
CA GLY A 210 12.56 1.72 -7.01
C GLY A 210 11.07 1.83 -7.29
N VAL A 211 10.71 2.98 -7.86
CA VAL A 211 9.37 3.26 -8.40
C VAL A 211 9.39 3.10 -9.92
N TYR A 212 8.45 2.35 -10.48
CA TYR A 212 8.38 2.13 -11.93
C TYR A 212 7.12 2.77 -12.50
N ILE A 213 7.24 3.54 -13.58
CA ILE A 213 6.11 4.20 -14.24
C ILE A 213 5.84 3.53 -15.59
N ARG A 214 4.56 3.38 -15.94
CA ARG A 214 4.15 2.79 -17.21
C ARG A 214 4.61 3.67 -18.37
N VAL A 215 5.20 3.03 -19.36
CA VAL A 215 5.66 3.68 -20.59
C VAL A 215 4.47 3.87 -21.54
N ARG A 216 4.44 5.00 -22.24
CA ARG A 216 3.48 5.28 -23.33
C ARG A 216 4.25 5.36 -24.65
N GLY A 217 4.25 4.28 -25.43
CA GLY A 217 4.98 4.21 -26.70
C GLY A 217 6.47 3.93 -26.54
N THR A 218 7.31 4.74 -27.19
CA THR A 218 8.78 4.62 -27.20
C THR A 218 9.42 5.64 -26.27
N ILE A 219 10.37 5.19 -25.44
CA ILE A 219 11.18 6.05 -24.57
C ILE A 219 12.66 5.78 -24.74
N ASP A 220 13.48 6.78 -24.42
CA ASP A 220 14.93 6.62 -24.34
C ASP A 220 15.31 5.97 -23.00
N ILE A 221 16.23 5.01 -23.05
CA ILE A 221 16.85 4.40 -21.88
C ILE A 221 18.37 4.36 -22.02
N THR A 222 19.08 4.17 -20.92
CA THR A 222 20.54 4.09 -20.89
C THR A 222 21.02 2.80 -20.26
N PRO A 223 22.23 2.31 -20.58
CA PRO A 223 22.81 1.18 -19.86
C PRO A 223 22.86 1.43 -18.35
N GLY A 224 22.49 0.41 -17.57
CA GLY A 224 22.23 0.48 -16.14
C GLY A 224 20.74 0.61 -15.78
N ASP A 225 19.90 1.06 -16.72
CA ASP A 225 18.48 1.25 -16.47
C ASP A 225 17.75 -0.08 -16.32
N THR A 226 16.70 -0.04 -15.50
CA THR A 226 15.85 -1.19 -15.24
C THR A 226 14.41 -0.93 -15.67
N PHE A 227 13.77 -1.96 -16.19
CA PHE A 227 12.37 -1.92 -16.62
C PHE A 227 11.67 -3.25 -16.35
N LEU A 228 10.35 -3.19 -16.21
CA LEU A 228 9.47 -4.32 -16.02
C LEU A 228 8.70 -4.61 -17.31
N ALA A 229 8.57 -5.89 -17.63
CA ALA A 229 7.67 -6.40 -18.64
C ALA A 229 7.12 -7.75 -18.12
N GLY A 230 5.80 -7.92 -18.12
CA GLY A 230 5.17 -9.04 -17.42
C GLY A 230 5.51 -9.05 -15.93
N GLU A 231 5.94 -10.20 -15.40
CA GLU A 231 6.47 -10.34 -14.03
C GLU A 231 7.99 -10.16 -13.95
N GLN A 232 8.65 -9.92 -15.08
CA GLN A 232 10.10 -9.92 -15.20
C GLN A 232 10.68 -8.52 -15.00
N LEU A 233 11.79 -8.46 -14.27
CA LEU A 233 12.63 -7.27 -14.15
C LEU A 233 13.87 -7.45 -15.02
N PHE A 234 14.14 -6.46 -15.87
CA PHE A 234 15.28 -6.45 -16.77
C PHE A 234 16.18 -5.26 -16.49
N ARG A 235 17.47 -5.42 -16.74
CA ARG A 235 18.47 -4.36 -16.78
C ARG A 235 19.14 -4.33 -18.14
N LEU A 236 19.19 -3.15 -18.75
CA LEU A 236 20.00 -2.92 -19.93
C LEU A 236 21.47 -2.82 -19.52
N ASP A 237 22.33 -3.64 -20.09
CA ASP A 237 23.77 -3.62 -19.87
C ASP A 237 24.50 -3.22 -21.17
N PRO A 238 25.66 -2.55 -21.07
CA PRO A 238 26.49 -2.33 -22.26
C PRO A 238 27.02 -3.66 -22.80
N THR A 239 27.50 -3.66 -24.04
CA THR A 239 28.19 -4.80 -24.63
C THR A 239 29.32 -5.28 -23.70
N PRO A 240 29.44 -6.60 -23.44
CA PRO A 240 30.57 -7.13 -22.69
C PRO A 240 31.89 -6.72 -23.34
N ARG A 241 32.84 -6.25 -22.53
CA ARG A 241 34.18 -5.96 -23.04
C ARG A 241 34.82 -7.24 -23.57
N ALA A 242 35.44 -7.17 -24.74
CA ALA A 242 36.24 -8.26 -25.26
C ALA A 242 37.41 -8.52 -24.30
N SER A 243 37.50 -9.75 -23.80
CA SER A 243 38.57 -10.22 -22.91
C SER A 243 39.53 -11.19 -23.62
N ASP A 244 39.34 -11.35 -24.92
CA ASP A 244 40.06 -12.24 -25.82
C ASP A 244 40.99 -11.46 -26.75
N GLY A 245 41.52 -10.36 -26.23
CA GLY A 245 42.58 -9.61 -26.89
C GLY A 245 43.91 -10.37 -26.86
N GLN A 246 44.94 -9.72 -27.39
CA GLN A 246 46.31 -10.18 -27.21
C GLN A 246 46.76 -9.93 -25.77
N ASP A 247 47.32 -10.95 -25.13
CA ASP A 247 47.97 -10.82 -23.83
C ASP A 247 49.28 -10.02 -23.95
N PRO A 248 49.80 -9.46 -22.83
CA PRO A 248 51.01 -8.62 -22.86
C PRO A 248 52.28 -9.31 -23.39
N ASP A 249 52.32 -10.65 -23.36
CA ASP A 249 53.39 -11.49 -23.88
C ASP A 249 53.28 -11.74 -25.40
N GLY A 250 52.21 -11.24 -26.03
CA GLY A 250 51.94 -11.38 -27.46
C GLY A 250 51.07 -12.59 -27.81
N THR A 251 50.63 -13.38 -26.82
CA THR A 251 49.78 -14.56 -27.04
C THR A 251 48.34 -14.13 -27.35
N PHE A 252 47.73 -14.71 -28.38
CA PHE A 252 46.31 -14.46 -28.69
C PHE A 252 45.41 -15.47 -28.00
N PHE A 253 44.36 -14.98 -27.33
CA PHE A 253 43.34 -15.84 -26.76
C PHE A 253 42.47 -16.44 -27.89
N TYR A 254 42.51 -17.76 -28.06
CA TYR A 254 41.73 -18.44 -29.09
C TYR A 254 40.29 -18.68 -28.62
N SER A 255 39.41 -17.70 -28.88
CA SER A 255 37.97 -17.76 -28.57
C SER A 255 37.13 -18.17 -29.78
N SER A 256 35.90 -18.62 -29.53
CA SER A 256 34.91 -18.80 -30.60
C SER A 256 34.54 -17.46 -31.23
N PRO A 257 34.22 -17.40 -32.54
CA PRO A 257 33.76 -16.19 -33.19
C PRO A 257 32.59 -15.54 -32.43
N LYS A 258 32.74 -14.26 -32.09
CA LYS A 258 31.71 -13.49 -31.39
C LYS A 258 30.92 -12.67 -32.41
N HIS A 259 29.60 -12.72 -32.30
CA HIS A 259 28.76 -11.79 -33.05
C HIS A 259 28.86 -10.40 -32.41
N PRO A 260 29.06 -9.33 -33.22
CA PRO A 260 28.99 -7.98 -32.70
C PRO A 260 27.58 -7.74 -32.15
N SER A 261 27.52 -7.31 -30.90
CA SER A 261 26.27 -7.04 -30.19
C SER A 261 26.36 -5.63 -29.61
N PRO A 262 25.40 -4.75 -29.89
CA PRO A 262 25.43 -3.36 -29.40
C PRO A 262 25.04 -3.24 -27.92
N PHE A 263 24.37 -4.24 -27.35
CA PHE A 263 23.99 -4.26 -25.95
C PHE A 263 23.65 -5.66 -25.45
N ARG A 264 23.57 -5.79 -24.13
CA ARG A 264 23.15 -7.00 -23.44
C ARG A 264 21.94 -6.70 -22.57
N LEU A 265 21.00 -7.64 -22.50
CA LEU A 265 19.86 -7.57 -21.60
C LEU A 265 20.01 -8.65 -20.53
N THR A 266 19.85 -8.25 -19.27
CA THR A 266 20.01 -9.13 -18.12
C THR A 266 18.72 -9.14 -17.30
N GLN A 267 18.14 -10.31 -17.08
CA GLN A 267 17.05 -10.50 -16.13
C GLN A 267 17.61 -10.37 -14.70
N VAL A 268 16.92 -9.62 -13.86
CA VAL A 268 17.27 -9.42 -12.44
C VAL A 268 16.24 -10.15 -11.59
N LEU A 269 16.68 -11.18 -10.88
CA LEU A 269 15.85 -11.98 -9.99
C LEU A 269 15.78 -11.34 -8.59
N GLN A 270 14.89 -11.90 -7.75
CA GLN A 270 14.80 -11.50 -6.34
C GLN A 270 16.17 -11.56 -5.65
N GLY A 271 16.47 -10.56 -4.83
CA GLY A 271 17.77 -10.42 -4.18
C GLY A 271 18.87 -9.85 -5.07
N GLY A 272 18.55 -9.45 -6.31
CA GLY A 272 19.51 -8.88 -7.26
C GLY A 272 20.35 -9.91 -8.00
N ALA A 273 20.01 -11.19 -7.89
CA ALA A 273 20.69 -12.25 -8.61
C ALA A 273 20.50 -12.11 -10.13
N VAL A 274 21.53 -12.49 -10.89
CA VAL A 274 21.49 -12.48 -12.35
C VAL A 274 20.73 -13.72 -12.83
N GLY A 275 19.67 -13.49 -13.60
CA GLY A 275 18.89 -14.52 -14.28
C GLY A 275 19.34 -14.72 -15.73
N MET A 276 18.39 -14.96 -16.62
CA MET A 276 18.66 -15.10 -18.05
C MET A 276 19.31 -13.84 -18.61
N THR A 277 20.34 -14.04 -19.42
CA THR A 277 21.10 -12.96 -20.03
C THR A 277 21.25 -13.22 -21.52
N VAL A 278 21.00 -12.21 -22.34
CA VAL A 278 21.06 -12.32 -23.81
C VAL A 278 21.75 -11.10 -24.40
N CYS A 279 22.65 -11.34 -25.36
CA CYS A 279 23.24 -10.29 -26.17
C CYS A 279 22.35 -10.06 -27.41
N ALA A 280 22.06 -8.80 -27.73
CA ALA A 280 21.25 -8.46 -28.90
C ALA A 280 21.90 -8.96 -30.19
N ARG A 281 21.08 -9.55 -31.08
CA ARG A 281 21.51 -10.01 -32.40
C ARG A 281 21.20 -8.88 -33.39
N GLY A 282 22.19 -8.04 -33.68
CA GLY A 282 21.99 -6.80 -34.43
C GLY A 282 21.51 -5.67 -33.53
N SER A 283 20.79 -4.69 -34.09
CA SER A 283 20.40 -3.46 -33.41
C SER A 283 19.08 -3.53 -32.63
N SER A 284 18.39 -4.68 -32.62
CA SER A 284 17.12 -4.83 -31.91
C SER A 284 17.05 -6.13 -31.10
N LEU A 285 16.23 -6.10 -30.05
CA LEU A 285 15.94 -7.24 -29.20
C LEU A 285 14.48 -7.16 -28.74
N GLN A 286 13.68 -8.15 -29.12
CA GLN A 286 12.27 -8.25 -28.76
C GLN A 286 12.06 -9.21 -27.58
N ILE A 287 11.22 -8.81 -26.64
CA ILE A 287 10.86 -9.57 -25.45
C ILE A 287 9.37 -9.88 -25.51
N GLY A 288 9.01 -11.11 -25.16
CA GLY A 288 7.62 -11.53 -25.19
C GLY A 288 7.39 -12.91 -24.61
N ARG A 289 6.13 -13.33 -24.62
CA ARG A 289 5.75 -14.70 -24.24
C ARG A 289 6.10 -15.68 -25.35
N GLU A 290 6.08 -15.23 -26.60
CA GLU A 290 6.38 -16.04 -27.78
C GLU A 290 6.91 -15.18 -28.96
N GLY A 291 7.71 -15.77 -29.86
CA GLY A 291 8.16 -15.11 -31.08
C GLY A 291 9.09 -13.90 -30.91
N GLY A 292 9.64 -13.68 -29.70
CA GLY A 292 10.70 -12.71 -29.44
C GLY A 292 12.09 -13.35 -29.43
N ASP A 293 13.13 -12.53 -29.30
CA ASP A 293 14.51 -12.96 -29.05
C ASP A 293 14.67 -13.56 -27.65
N LEU A 294 13.91 -13.02 -26.68
CA LEU A 294 13.82 -13.53 -25.32
C LEU A 294 12.37 -13.87 -24.98
N ASN A 295 12.10 -15.16 -24.76
CA ASN A 295 10.74 -15.69 -24.60
C ASN A 295 10.48 -16.17 -23.16
N PHE A 296 9.33 -15.78 -22.60
CA PHE A 296 8.86 -16.19 -21.27
C PHE A 296 7.48 -16.88 -21.36
N PRO A 297 7.40 -18.13 -21.86
CA PRO A 297 6.14 -18.78 -22.18
C PRO A 297 5.23 -19.04 -20.96
N VAL A 298 5.82 -19.11 -19.75
CA VAL A 298 5.12 -19.36 -18.49
C VAL A 298 4.61 -18.09 -17.80
N ASP A 299 5.05 -16.91 -18.24
CA ASP A 299 4.64 -15.63 -17.65
C ASP A 299 3.30 -15.19 -18.25
N LEU A 300 2.23 -15.35 -17.48
CA LEU A 300 0.86 -15.00 -17.88
C LEU A 300 0.64 -13.49 -18.02
N TYR A 301 1.49 -12.68 -17.38
CA TYR A 301 1.44 -11.23 -17.48
C TYR A 301 2.24 -10.70 -18.68
N MET A 302 3.08 -11.54 -19.29
CA MET A 302 3.78 -11.22 -20.52
C MET A 302 2.87 -11.40 -21.75
N SER A 303 2.92 -10.44 -22.65
CA SER A 303 2.17 -10.48 -23.92
C SER A 303 2.99 -11.23 -24.96
N GLY A 304 2.35 -11.75 -26.02
CA GLY A 304 3.03 -12.49 -27.09
C GLY A 304 4.27 -11.73 -27.59
N SER A 305 4.06 -10.53 -28.13
CA SER A 305 5.11 -9.51 -28.30
C SER A 305 4.85 -8.38 -27.31
N HIS A 306 5.71 -8.24 -26.28
CA HIS A 306 5.44 -7.33 -25.17
C HIS A 306 6.15 -5.99 -25.34
N CYS A 307 7.47 -6.02 -25.53
CA CYS A 307 8.25 -4.82 -25.75
C CYS A 307 9.47 -5.11 -26.63
N ARG A 308 10.06 -4.04 -27.18
CA ARG A 308 11.25 -4.10 -28.01
C ARG A 308 12.27 -3.07 -27.55
N LEU A 309 13.52 -3.50 -27.47
CA LEU A 309 14.68 -2.66 -27.33
C LEU A 309 15.33 -2.46 -28.69
N GLU A 310 15.70 -1.22 -28.99
CA GLU A 310 16.43 -0.87 -30.22
C GLU A 310 17.62 0.02 -29.87
N GLU A 311 18.70 -0.16 -30.61
CA GLU A 311 19.88 0.68 -30.57
C GLU A 311 20.04 1.40 -31.91
N HIS A 312 20.27 2.71 -31.85
CA HIS A 312 20.54 3.51 -33.02
C HIS A 312 21.55 4.61 -32.68
N ASN A 313 22.74 4.54 -33.29
CA ASN A 313 23.84 5.51 -33.11
C ASN A 313 24.23 5.72 -31.64
N GLY A 314 24.32 4.63 -30.87
CA GLY A 314 24.66 4.61 -29.45
C GLY A 314 23.53 5.02 -28.51
N LYS A 315 22.33 5.30 -29.02
CA LYS A 315 21.13 5.58 -28.21
C LYS A 315 20.26 4.35 -28.15
N PHE A 316 19.70 4.08 -26.96
CA PHE A 316 18.81 2.95 -26.75
C PHE A 316 17.39 3.44 -26.53
N THR A 317 16.45 2.77 -27.19
CA THR A 317 15.03 3.02 -27.02
C THR A 317 14.32 1.75 -26.55
N LEU A 318 13.29 1.95 -25.73
CA LEU A 318 12.38 0.91 -25.27
C LEU A 318 10.98 1.24 -25.76
N THR A 319 10.40 0.35 -26.56
CA THR A 319 9.06 0.49 -27.13
C THR A 319 8.15 -0.57 -26.55
N ASP A 320 7.05 -0.15 -25.90
CA ASP A 320 5.95 -1.06 -25.56
C ASP A 320 5.17 -1.42 -26.83
N LEU A 321 5.01 -2.71 -27.13
CA LEU A 321 4.33 -3.20 -28.32
C LEU A 321 2.82 -3.37 -28.08
N ASN A 322 2.21 -2.36 -27.44
CA ASN A 322 0.80 -2.36 -27.02
C ASN A 322 0.47 -3.57 -26.15
N SER A 323 1.32 -3.82 -25.15
CA SER A 323 1.19 -4.98 -24.27
C SER A 323 -0.04 -4.84 -23.36
N ARG A 324 -0.64 -5.98 -22.97
CA ARG A 324 -1.86 -6.00 -22.14
C ARG A 324 -1.64 -5.32 -20.78
N ASN A 325 -0.54 -5.65 -20.12
CA ASN A 325 -0.24 -5.17 -18.76
C ASN A 325 0.68 -3.94 -18.74
N GLY A 326 1.28 -3.59 -19.88
CA GLY A 326 2.20 -2.47 -20.02
C GLY A 326 3.64 -2.83 -19.65
N THR A 327 4.56 -2.09 -20.25
CA THR A 327 5.98 -2.01 -19.87
C THR A 327 6.19 -0.84 -18.92
N TYR A 328 7.03 -1.00 -17.89
CA TYR A 328 7.28 0.05 -16.89
C TYR A 328 8.77 0.32 -16.73
N VAL A 329 9.18 1.58 -16.62
CA VAL A 329 10.59 1.97 -16.44
C VAL A 329 10.83 2.54 -15.05
N ARG A 330 11.97 2.25 -14.44
CA ARG A 330 12.36 2.84 -13.15
C ARG A 330 12.57 4.34 -13.31
N ILE A 331 11.97 5.15 -12.44
CA ILE A 331 12.22 6.59 -12.44
C ILE A 331 13.62 6.89 -11.88
N LYS A 332 14.31 7.85 -12.51
CA LYS A 332 15.64 8.34 -12.07
C LYS A 332 15.57 9.65 -11.30
N SER A 333 14.51 10.43 -11.56
CA SER A 333 14.28 11.75 -11.00
C SER A 333 12.80 11.91 -10.73
N GLU A 334 12.45 13.05 -10.13
CA GLU A 334 11.06 13.45 -9.95
C GLU A 334 10.31 13.42 -11.29
N ARG A 335 9.10 12.87 -11.27
CA ARG A 335 8.27 12.70 -12.46
C ARG A 335 6.87 13.25 -12.22
N GLU A 336 6.44 14.14 -13.12
CA GLU A 336 5.06 14.62 -13.16
C GLU A 336 4.13 13.46 -13.56
N LEU A 337 3.01 13.35 -12.86
CA LEU A 337 1.98 12.34 -13.06
C LEU A 337 0.72 12.96 -13.65
N ALA A 338 0.18 12.32 -14.68
CA ALA A 338 -1.07 12.68 -15.32
C ALA A 338 -2.22 11.75 -14.88
N HIS A 339 -3.45 12.17 -15.17
CA HIS A 339 -4.63 11.32 -14.99
C HIS A 339 -4.47 10.03 -15.84
N GLY A 340 -4.79 8.89 -15.25
CA GLY A 340 -4.70 7.57 -15.88
C GLY A 340 -3.29 6.97 -15.90
N ASP A 341 -2.29 7.61 -15.27
CA ASP A 341 -0.96 7.00 -15.14
C ASP A 341 -0.97 5.80 -14.21
N TYR A 342 -0.14 4.81 -14.55
CA TYR A 342 0.06 3.61 -13.75
C TYR A 342 1.51 3.57 -13.27
N LEU A 343 1.70 3.17 -12.02
CA LEU A 343 3.03 2.99 -11.45
C LEU A 343 3.08 1.83 -10.46
N PHE A 344 4.25 1.22 -10.33
CA PHE A 344 4.55 0.21 -9.33
C PHE A 344 5.37 0.80 -8.18
N ILE A 345 4.97 0.42 -6.97
CA ILE A 345 5.74 0.58 -5.74
C ILE A 345 5.78 -0.79 -5.06
N GLY A 346 6.96 -1.40 -4.99
CA GLY A 346 7.06 -2.82 -4.62
C GLY A 346 6.28 -3.69 -5.61
N ARG A 347 5.33 -4.49 -5.13
CA ARG A 347 4.41 -5.30 -5.97
C ARG A 347 3.03 -4.66 -6.14
N LYS A 348 2.85 -3.40 -5.70
CA LYS A 348 1.56 -2.71 -5.73
C LYS A 348 1.46 -1.85 -6.99
N LEU A 349 0.46 -2.15 -7.82
CA LEU A 349 0.10 -1.34 -8.98
C LEU A 349 -0.88 -0.24 -8.54
N LEU A 350 -0.50 1.02 -8.74
CA LEU A 350 -1.32 2.18 -8.42
C LEU A 350 -1.71 2.90 -9.72
N ARG A 351 -3.00 3.24 -9.85
CA ARG A 351 -3.53 4.13 -10.89
C ARG A 351 -3.72 5.53 -10.31
N VAL A 352 -3.26 6.54 -11.03
CA VAL A 352 -3.44 7.95 -10.71
C VAL A 352 -4.76 8.43 -11.30
N GLU A 353 -5.63 8.99 -10.47
CA GLU A 353 -6.81 9.72 -10.93
C GLU A 353 -6.78 11.15 -10.41
N LEU A 354 -6.71 12.10 -11.33
CA LEU A 354 -6.88 13.51 -11.03
C LEU A 354 -8.37 13.86 -11.14
N ASN A 355 -8.90 14.61 -10.18
CA ASN A 355 -10.25 15.17 -10.24
C ASN A 355 -10.26 16.38 -11.19
N THR A 356 -10.16 16.14 -12.49
CA THR A 356 -10.39 17.21 -13.48
C THR A 356 -11.87 17.57 -13.49
N ASN A 357 -12.17 18.82 -13.10
CA ASN A 357 -13.49 19.46 -13.29
C ASN A 357 -13.86 19.53 -14.77
#